data_AF-A0A8J5XQI3-F1
#
_entry.id   AF-A0A8J5XQI3-F1
#
_cell.length_a   1.000
_cell.length_b   1.000
_cell.length_c   1.000
_cell.angle_alpha   90.00
_cell.angle_beta   90.00
_cell.angle_gamma   90.00
#
_symmetry.space_group_name_H-M   'P 1'
#
loop_
_entity.id
_entity.type
_entity.pdbx_description
1 polymer ?
#
loop_
_entity_poly.entity_id
_entity_poly.type
_entity_poly.pdbx_seq_one_letter_code
_entity_poly.pdbx_strand_id
1 'polypeptide(L)'
;MTRTANVQTIYDSAASLASTHEDFTSLISPGEPLRFGVVGTGCIGREHLSNLKLHPGATVVAIADPDATSRALAAQLLGADAVFDAYESYAPLLARKDVDVVIIATPNHTHIDVLRDALPTCKHVLCEKPLCTTVEDCLRVLDLHESIPASRRGLLWVGMEYRYMAPLQRIARELRDGTIGAMRMLSIREHRFPFLQKVGDWNRFSAKTGGSLVEKACHFFDLICHLNNLAPRSAAQPGRPMPVAVYATGGQALNHLDESYVDGGTPDVLDHAYVLIDFENRARASLELCMFAEASAFQFEVSAVGERGKLEAFMPGHGDKDEDHALPNVRIGRRAEELVRRDWKSSRPPGPELTRARVEHLAVHADARIVAAGDHHGSTFIELDHVVRAVKTHAAFAHVSVADSILAVALGAATHLSIAAERRVRLSELVDVERLRSMLDEHDAVLA
;
A
#
# COMPACT_ATOMS: atom_id res chain seq x y z
N MET A 1 -11.77 45.42 -14.96
CA MET A 1 -12.51 44.33 -14.29
C MET A 1 -13.02 43.46 -15.42
N THR A 2 -12.63 42.20 -15.64
CA THR A 2 -12.24 41.15 -14.69
C THR A 2 -11.33 40.18 -15.44
N ARG A 3 -10.25 39.72 -14.78
CA ARG A 3 -9.22 38.82 -15.32
C ARG A 3 -9.75 37.39 -15.41
N THR A 4 -9.95 36.90 -16.63
CA THR A 4 -9.86 35.49 -16.99
C THR A 4 -8.72 35.40 -18.01
N ALA A 5 -7.52 35.07 -17.53
CA ALA A 5 -6.37 34.84 -18.39
C ALA A 5 -5.58 33.63 -17.86
N ASN A 6 -5.75 32.53 -18.58
CA ASN A 6 -4.74 31.55 -18.97
C ASN A 6 -3.93 30.83 -17.87
N VAL A 7 -4.43 29.64 -17.52
CA VAL A 7 -3.65 28.53 -16.92
C VAL A 7 -2.93 27.70 -18.01
N GLN A 8 -2.95 28.13 -19.28
CA GLN A 8 -2.39 27.39 -20.42
C GLN A 8 -0.90 27.67 -20.70
N THR A 9 -0.28 28.67 -20.05
CA THR A 9 1.06 29.16 -20.47
C THR A 9 2.24 28.66 -19.62
N ILE A 10 2.16 27.45 -19.04
CA ILE A 10 3.29 26.79 -18.35
C ILE A 10 3.80 25.54 -19.11
N TYR A 11 3.15 25.12 -20.21
CA TYR A 11 3.41 23.82 -20.85
C TYR A 11 4.27 23.83 -22.13
N ASP A 12 4.78 24.98 -22.57
CA ASP A 12 5.61 25.06 -23.79
C ASP A 12 7.10 24.85 -23.49
N SER A 13 7.46 23.62 -23.10
CA SER A 13 8.74 23.01 -23.48
C SER A 13 8.63 21.49 -23.35
N ALA A 14 7.90 20.88 -24.28
CA ALA A 14 7.87 19.43 -24.45
C ALA A 14 9.26 18.95 -24.92
N ALA A 15 10.13 18.64 -23.95
CA ALA A 15 11.13 17.61 -24.16
C ALA A 15 10.38 16.27 -24.31
N SER A 16 10.77 15.48 -25.30
CA SER A 16 10.14 14.20 -25.70
C SER A 16 9.53 13.43 -24.53
N LEU A 17 8.20 13.38 -24.47
CA LEU A 17 7.46 12.49 -23.56
C LEU A 17 7.67 11.05 -24.05
N ALA A 18 8.48 10.27 -23.34
CA ALA A 18 8.55 8.83 -23.53
C ALA A 18 7.42 8.20 -22.72
N SER A 19 6.39 7.68 -23.37
CA SER A 19 5.46 6.75 -22.72
C SER A 19 6.17 5.40 -22.56
N THR A 20 6.28 4.92 -21.33
CA THR A 20 6.74 3.55 -21.06
C THR A 20 5.54 2.73 -20.64
N HIS A 21 4.94 2.01 -21.58
CA HIS A 21 4.05 0.91 -21.23
C HIS A 21 4.93 -0.30 -20.92
N GLU A 22 4.86 -0.83 -19.70
CA GLU A 22 5.51 -2.10 -19.39
C GLU A 22 4.74 -3.23 -20.09
N ASP A 23 5.42 -4.03 -20.91
CA ASP A 23 4.81 -5.16 -21.64
C ASP A 23 4.64 -6.36 -20.71
N PHE A 24 3.41 -6.55 -20.23
CA PHE A 24 3.03 -7.60 -19.29
C PHE A 24 3.07 -9.01 -19.89
N THR A 25 3.21 -9.20 -21.21
CA THR A 25 3.30 -10.54 -21.79
C THR A 25 4.63 -11.23 -21.48
N SER A 26 5.68 -10.45 -21.19
CA SER A 26 7.00 -10.94 -20.77
C SER A 26 7.06 -11.40 -19.31
N LEU A 27 6.01 -11.13 -18.53
CA LEU A 27 5.92 -11.40 -17.09
C LEU A 27 5.51 -12.84 -16.75
N ILE A 28 5.18 -13.65 -17.76
CA ILE A 28 4.57 -14.98 -17.60
C ILE A 28 5.66 -16.04 -17.47
N SER A 29 5.80 -16.64 -16.29
CA SER A 29 6.61 -17.84 -16.10
C SER A 29 5.92 -19.06 -16.72
N PRO A 30 6.56 -19.82 -17.63
CA PRO A 30 5.98 -21.04 -18.20
C PRO A 30 5.75 -22.10 -17.10
N GLY A 31 4.54 -22.65 -17.02
CA GLY A 31 4.17 -23.72 -16.07
C GLY A 31 2.66 -23.75 -15.79
N GLU A 32 2.18 -24.80 -15.12
CA GLU A 32 0.76 -24.91 -14.74
C GLU A 32 0.33 -23.70 -13.87
N PRO A 33 -0.92 -23.21 -14.01
CA PRO A 33 -1.46 -22.17 -13.15
C PRO A 33 -1.52 -22.62 -11.69
N LEU A 34 -1.22 -21.70 -10.76
CA LEU A 34 -1.44 -21.96 -9.34
C LEU A 34 -2.95 -21.91 -9.04
N ARG A 35 -3.40 -22.78 -8.14
CA ARG A 35 -4.81 -22.90 -7.77
C ARG A 35 -5.08 -22.08 -6.51
N PHE A 36 -5.96 -21.11 -6.64
CA PHE A 36 -6.32 -20.16 -5.61
C PHE A 36 -7.64 -20.53 -4.94
N GLY A 37 -7.65 -20.45 -3.61
CA GLY A 37 -8.86 -20.37 -2.81
C GLY A 37 -9.04 -18.96 -2.26
N VAL A 38 -10.24 -18.39 -2.33
CA VAL A 38 -10.52 -17.04 -1.80
C VAL A 38 -11.49 -17.12 -0.63
N VAL A 39 -11.04 -16.67 0.55
CA VAL A 39 -11.83 -16.61 1.79
C VAL A 39 -12.24 -15.15 2.03
N GLY A 40 -13.55 -14.89 2.01
CA GLY A 40 -14.14 -13.55 1.94
C GLY A 40 -14.28 -13.11 0.49
N THR A 41 -15.52 -13.05 -0.01
CA THR A 41 -15.87 -12.64 -1.38
C THR A 41 -16.74 -11.38 -1.41
N GLY A 42 -16.55 -10.51 -0.42
CA GLY A 42 -17.03 -9.15 -0.41
C GLY A 42 -16.38 -8.27 -1.49
N CYS A 43 -16.42 -6.95 -1.32
CA CYS A 43 -15.89 -6.00 -2.31
C CYS A 43 -14.42 -6.28 -2.70
N ILE A 44 -13.52 -6.44 -1.73
CA ILE A 44 -12.08 -6.69 -2.01
C ILE A 44 -11.83 -8.12 -2.51
N GLY A 45 -12.52 -9.12 -1.95
CA GLY A 45 -12.44 -10.49 -2.46
C GLY A 45 -12.83 -10.59 -3.94
N ARG A 46 -13.85 -9.84 -4.38
CA ARG A 46 -14.23 -9.77 -5.80
C ARG A 46 -13.21 -9.05 -6.68
N GLU A 47 -12.52 -8.04 -6.17
CA GLU A 47 -11.40 -7.41 -6.87
C GLU A 47 -10.26 -8.41 -7.10
N HIS A 48 -9.90 -9.20 -6.08
CA HIS A 48 -8.96 -10.32 -6.25
C HIS A 48 -9.45 -11.33 -7.31
N LEU A 49 -10.72 -11.73 -7.27
CA LEU A 49 -11.29 -12.65 -8.27
C LEU A 49 -11.22 -12.09 -9.70
N SER A 50 -11.50 -10.81 -9.90
CA SER A 50 -11.37 -10.15 -11.21
C SER A 50 -9.94 -10.19 -11.73
N ASN A 51 -8.96 -9.88 -10.87
CA ASN A 51 -7.55 -9.90 -11.25
C ASN A 51 -7.04 -11.33 -11.49
N LEU A 52 -7.41 -12.29 -10.65
CA LEU A 52 -7.08 -13.72 -10.84
C LEU A 52 -7.65 -14.28 -12.14
N LYS A 53 -8.87 -13.87 -12.52
CA LYS A 53 -9.50 -14.27 -13.79
C LYS A 53 -8.72 -13.79 -15.01
N LEU A 54 -8.04 -12.65 -14.91
CA LEU A 54 -7.19 -12.12 -15.98
C LEU A 54 -5.77 -12.70 -15.97
N HIS A 55 -5.33 -13.24 -14.83
CA HIS A 55 -3.93 -13.64 -14.63
C HIS A 55 -3.68 -15.06 -15.17
N PRO A 56 -2.85 -15.25 -16.21
CA PRO A 56 -2.66 -16.54 -16.88
C PRO A 56 -1.97 -17.60 -16.01
N GLY A 57 -1.24 -17.18 -14.98
CA GLY A 57 -0.59 -18.06 -14.01
C GLY A 57 -1.47 -18.45 -12.82
N ALA A 58 -2.76 -18.13 -12.84
CA ALA A 58 -3.68 -18.37 -11.72
C ALA A 58 -4.99 -19.05 -12.17
N THR A 59 -5.60 -19.81 -11.28
CA THR A 59 -6.95 -20.36 -11.47
C THR A 59 -7.66 -20.41 -10.14
N VAL A 60 -8.89 -19.88 -10.07
CA VAL A 60 -9.71 -19.97 -8.84
C VAL A 60 -10.39 -21.32 -8.81
N VAL A 61 -10.15 -22.10 -7.75
CA VAL A 61 -10.75 -23.43 -7.59
C VAL A 61 -11.75 -23.51 -6.45
N ALA A 62 -11.71 -22.55 -5.51
CA ALA A 62 -12.62 -22.50 -4.37
C ALA A 62 -12.88 -21.07 -3.89
N ILE A 63 -14.10 -20.81 -3.43
CA ILE A 63 -14.45 -19.58 -2.71
C ILE A 63 -15.16 -19.93 -1.39
N ALA A 64 -15.01 -19.08 -0.38
CA ALA A 64 -15.72 -19.22 0.88
C ALA A 64 -16.16 -17.86 1.43
N ASP A 65 -17.43 -17.72 1.77
CA ASP A 65 -17.97 -16.52 2.44
C ASP A 65 -19.27 -16.91 3.16
N PRO A 66 -19.52 -16.52 4.43
CA PRO A 66 -20.79 -16.82 5.09
C PRO A 66 -21.98 -16.11 4.44
N ASP A 67 -21.78 -14.95 3.81
CA ASP A 67 -22.84 -14.18 3.15
C ASP A 67 -23.20 -14.76 1.77
N ALA A 68 -24.43 -15.23 1.63
CA ALA A 68 -24.90 -15.88 0.40
C ALA A 68 -24.88 -14.94 -0.81
N THR A 69 -25.16 -13.65 -0.60
CA THR A 69 -25.11 -12.64 -1.67
C THR A 69 -23.69 -12.44 -2.17
N SER A 70 -22.72 -12.35 -1.28
CA SER A 70 -21.29 -12.23 -1.63
C SER A 70 -20.80 -13.45 -2.41
N ARG A 71 -21.21 -14.67 -2.03
CA ARG A 71 -20.91 -15.89 -2.82
C ARG A 71 -21.54 -15.85 -4.21
N ALA A 72 -22.81 -15.43 -4.32
CA ALA A 72 -23.51 -15.37 -5.60
C ALA A 72 -22.88 -14.35 -6.56
N LEU A 73 -22.53 -13.16 -6.06
CA LEU A 73 -21.86 -12.13 -6.85
C LEU A 73 -20.46 -12.58 -7.32
N ALA A 74 -19.72 -13.29 -6.47
CA ALA A 74 -18.43 -13.87 -6.83
C ALA A 74 -18.55 -14.93 -7.93
N ALA A 75 -19.54 -15.83 -7.82
CA ALA A 75 -19.80 -16.83 -8.85
C ALA A 75 -20.18 -16.20 -10.20
N GLN A 76 -21.02 -15.16 -10.17
CA GLN A 76 -21.39 -14.40 -11.37
C GLN A 76 -20.17 -13.75 -12.03
N LEU A 77 -19.26 -13.18 -11.24
CA LEU A 77 -18.03 -12.53 -11.72
C LEU A 77 -17.08 -13.54 -12.39
N LEU A 78 -16.89 -14.71 -11.76
CA LEU A 78 -16.07 -15.79 -12.31
C LEU A 78 -16.66 -16.31 -13.63
N GLY A 79 -17.98 -16.37 -13.73
CA GLY A 79 -18.72 -16.75 -14.94
C GLY A 79 -19.07 -18.23 -14.98
N ALA A 80 -20.02 -18.59 -15.85
CA ALA A 80 -20.63 -19.92 -15.88
C ALA A 80 -19.67 -21.06 -16.25
N ASP A 81 -18.59 -20.76 -16.98
CA ASP A 81 -17.59 -21.75 -17.41
C ASP A 81 -16.52 -22.03 -16.34
N ALA A 82 -16.49 -21.25 -15.25
CA ALA A 82 -15.52 -21.44 -14.18
C ALA A 82 -15.89 -22.66 -13.33
N VAL A 83 -14.91 -23.55 -13.11
CA VAL A 83 -15.08 -24.76 -12.28
C VAL A 83 -14.47 -24.50 -10.91
N PHE A 84 -15.33 -24.27 -9.91
CA PHE A 84 -14.93 -24.03 -8.53
C PHE A 84 -16.01 -24.50 -7.55
N ASP A 85 -15.63 -24.73 -6.29
CA ASP A 85 -16.58 -24.96 -5.21
C ASP A 85 -16.84 -23.67 -4.42
N ALA A 86 -18.07 -23.48 -3.94
CA ALA A 86 -18.43 -22.37 -3.06
C ALA A 86 -18.86 -22.90 -1.69
N TYR A 87 -18.27 -22.37 -0.62
CA TYR A 87 -18.50 -22.81 0.75
C TYR A 87 -19.04 -21.69 1.64
N GLU A 88 -19.90 -22.03 2.59
CA GLU A 88 -20.39 -21.09 3.62
C GLU A 88 -19.35 -20.79 4.71
N SER A 89 -18.42 -21.72 4.93
CA SER A 89 -17.30 -21.56 5.86
C SER A 89 -15.99 -21.83 5.14
N TYR A 90 -14.89 -21.29 5.66
CA TYR A 90 -13.57 -21.46 5.05
C TYR A 90 -12.95 -22.83 5.34
N ALA A 91 -13.39 -23.56 6.37
CA ALA A 91 -12.77 -24.82 6.77
C ALA A 91 -12.76 -25.90 5.65
N PRO A 92 -13.84 -26.14 4.90
CA PRO A 92 -13.81 -27.05 3.74
C PRO A 92 -12.83 -26.59 2.65
N LEU A 93 -12.74 -25.29 2.38
CA LEU A 93 -11.78 -24.73 1.44
C LEU A 93 -10.34 -24.98 1.91
N LEU A 94 -10.03 -24.75 3.18
CA LEU A 94 -8.72 -25.01 3.75
C LEU A 94 -8.35 -26.50 3.76
N ALA A 95 -9.34 -27.40 3.84
CA ALA A 95 -9.14 -28.85 3.78
C ALA A 95 -8.82 -29.38 2.38
N ARG A 96 -9.05 -28.59 1.33
CA ARG A 96 -8.71 -28.96 -0.05
C ARG A 96 -7.21 -29.15 -0.22
N LYS A 97 -6.84 -30.29 -0.83
CA LYS A 97 -5.45 -30.64 -1.16
C LYS A 97 -5.00 -30.01 -2.48
N ASP A 98 -5.96 -29.50 -3.24
CA ASP A 98 -5.77 -28.94 -4.56
C ASP A 98 -5.78 -27.40 -4.57
N VAL A 99 -5.59 -26.77 -3.40
CA VAL A 99 -5.39 -25.33 -3.26
C VAL A 99 -3.92 -25.07 -2.92
N ASP A 100 -3.26 -24.25 -3.72
CA ASP A 100 -1.84 -23.88 -3.54
C ASP A 100 -1.71 -22.59 -2.73
N VAL A 101 -2.57 -21.61 -3.03
CA VAL A 101 -2.57 -20.27 -2.43
C VAL A 101 -3.96 -19.93 -1.89
N VAL A 102 -4.03 -19.39 -0.67
CA VAL A 102 -5.26 -18.88 -0.06
C VAL A 102 -5.18 -17.36 0.04
N ILE A 103 -6.17 -16.66 -0.53
CA ILE A 103 -6.37 -15.23 -0.29
C ILE A 103 -7.37 -15.07 0.85
N ILE A 104 -7.00 -14.30 1.88
CA ILE A 104 -7.87 -13.95 3.01
C ILE A 104 -8.27 -12.48 2.85
N ALA A 105 -9.52 -12.23 2.47
CA ALA A 105 -10.12 -10.92 2.26
C ALA A 105 -11.41 -10.74 3.09
N THR A 106 -11.37 -11.21 4.33
CA THR A 106 -12.49 -11.16 5.29
C THR A 106 -12.53 -9.81 6.05
N PRO A 107 -13.54 -9.53 6.88
CA PRO A 107 -13.49 -8.36 7.77
C PRO A 107 -12.25 -8.38 8.68
N ASN A 108 -11.61 -7.23 8.91
CA ASN A 108 -10.26 -7.19 9.49
C ASN A 108 -10.11 -7.91 10.84
N HIS A 109 -11.07 -7.75 11.75
CA HIS A 109 -11.09 -8.44 13.05
C HIS A 109 -11.13 -9.97 12.97
N THR A 110 -11.47 -10.54 11.81
CA THR A 110 -11.54 -11.99 11.60
C THR A 110 -10.26 -12.57 10.99
N HIS A 111 -9.33 -11.73 10.51
CA HIS A 111 -8.09 -12.19 9.87
C HIS A 111 -7.31 -13.15 10.77
N ILE A 112 -7.18 -12.84 12.05
CA ILE A 112 -6.44 -13.66 13.03
C ILE A 112 -7.00 -15.08 13.14
N ASP A 113 -8.32 -15.24 13.12
CA ASP A 113 -8.96 -16.54 13.22
C ASP A 113 -8.74 -17.37 11.95
N VAL A 114 -8.89 -16.75 10.78
CA VAL A 114 -8.66 -17.43 9.50
C VAL A 114 -7.18 -17.79 9.33
N LEU A 115 -6.27 -16.89 9.69
CA LEU A 115 -4.82 -17.13 9.64
C LEU A 115 -4.39 -18.26 10.58
N ARG A 116 -4.95 -18.30 11.79
CA ARG A 116 -4.69 -19.39 12.75
C ARG A 116 -4.99 -20.75 12.15
N ASP A 117 -6.06 -20.85 11.37
CA ASP A 117 -6.50 -22.10 10.78
C ASP A 117 -5.82 -22.38 9.43
N ALA A 118 -5.47 -21.33 8.67
CA ALA A 118 -4.86 -21.44 7.34
C ALA A 118 -3.36 -21.78 7.39
N LEU A 119 -2.58 -21.13 8.26
CA LEU A 119 -1.12 -21.29 8.29
C LEU A 119 -0.67 -22.74 8.56
N PRO A 120 -1.26 -23.50 9.50
CA PRO A 120 -0.90 -24.90 9.73
C PRO A 120 -1.13 -25.82 8.53
N THR A 121 -1.98 -25.41 7.57
CA THR A 121 -2.20 -26.18 6.33
C THR A 121 -1.00 -26.15 5.38
N CYS A 122 0.01 -25.31 5.67
CA CYS A 122 1.24 -25.16 4.88
C CYS A 122 1.01 -24.60 3.46
N LYS A 123 -0.21 -24.15 3.13
CA LYS A 123 -0.51 -23.42 1.90
C LYS A 123 0.15 -22.05 1.93
N HIS A 124 0.41 -21.49 0.75
CA HIS A 124 0.78 -20.08 0.66
C HIS A 124 -0.44 -19.21 0.99
N VAL A 125 -0.22 -18.09 1.65
CA VAL A 125 -1.29 -17.18 2.10
C VAL A 125 -0.98 -15.76 1.63
N LEU A 126 -1.95 -15.12 0.99
CA LEU A 126 -2.02 -13.67 0.83
C LEU A 126 -3.14 -13.15 1.73
N CYS A 127 -2.79 -12.44 2.80
CA CYS A 127 -3.76 -11.85 3.71
C CYS A 127 -3.93 -10.37 3.41
N GLU A 128 -5.17 -9.93 3.26
CA GLU A 128 -5.49 -8.52 3.13
C GLU A 128 -5.03 -7.71 4.35
N LYS A 129 -4.87 -6.41 4.10
CA LYS A 129 -4.49 -5.44 5.11
C LYS A 129 -5.70 -4.99 5.96
N PRO A 130 -5.43 -4.45 7.16
CA PRO A 130 -4.21 -4.68 7.94
C PRO A 130 -4.12 -6.16 8.29
N LEU A 131 -2.90 -6.69 8.52
CA LEU A 131 -2.73 -8.11 8.86
C LEU A 131 -3.64 -8.52 10.04
N CYS A 132 -3.65 -7.72 11.10
CA CYS A 132 -4.62 -7.78 12.18
C CYS A 132 -4.98 -6.36 12.64
N THR A 133 -6.00 -6.24 13.49
CA THR A 133 -6.45 -4.95 14.05
C THR A 133 -5.59 -4.47 15.23
N THR A 134 -4.74 -5.33 15.78
CA THR A 134 -3.83 -5.03 16.89
C THR A 134 -2.41 -5.49 16.59
N VAL A 135 -1.43 -4.86 17.25
CA VAL A 135 -0.02 -5.25 17.17
C VAL A 135 0.18 -6.63 17.78
N GLU A 136 -0.43 -6.89 18.94
CA GLU A 136 -0.35 -8.17 19.64
C GLU A 136 -0.84 -9.34 18.76
N ASP A 137 -1.93 -9.17 18.03
CA ASP A 137 -2.41 -10.20 17.11
C ASP A 137 -1.48 -10.40 15.92
N CYS A 138 -0.89 -9.33 15.37
CA CYS A 138 0.14 -9.47 14.33
C CYS A 138 1.35 -10.26 14.84
N LEU A 139 1.78 -10.05 16.09
CA LEU A 139 2.86 -10.82 16.72
C LEU A 139 2.47 -12.29 16.94
N ARG A 140 1.21 -12.58 17.29
CA ARG A 140 0.72 -13.97 17.39
C ARG A 140 0.72 -14.67 16.03
N VAL A 141 0.34 -13.97 14.96
CA VAL A 141 0.44 -14.51 13.58
C VAL A 141 1.89 -14.82 13.23
N LEU A 142 2.80 -13.90 13.56
CA LEU A 142 4.23 -14.09 13.34
C LEU A 142 4.75 -15.33 14.07
N ASP A 143 4.53 -15.41 15.38
CA ASP A 143 5.00 -16.53 16.20
C ASP A 143 4.41 -17.87 15.72
N LEU A 144 3.14 -17.87 15.28
CA LEU A 144 2.51 -19.05 14.67
C LEU A 144 3.19 -19.44 13.37
N HIS A 145 3.42 -18.49 12.45
CA HIS A 145 4.10 -18.74 11.18
C HIS A 145 5.54 -19.24 11.42
N GLU A 146 6.25 -18.63 12.37
CA GLU A 146 7.62 -19.00 12.76
C GLU A 146 7.72 -20.36 13.44
N SER A 147 6.66 -20.83 14.10
CA SER A 147 6.61 -22.17 14.70
C SER A 147 6.58 -23.31 13.66
N ILE A 148 6.19 -23.01 12.41
CA ILE A 148 6.13 -23.99 11.33
C ILE A 148 7.55 -24.23 10.78
N PRO A 149 8.04 -25.48 10.66
CA PRO A 149 9.34 -25.76 10.09
C PRO A 149 9.52 -25.11 8.71
N ALA A 150 10.63 -24.40 8.49
CA ALA A 150 10.88 -23.65 7.26
C ALA A 150 10.70 -24.51 5.98
N SER A 151 11.06 -25.80 6.03
CA SER A 151 10.91 -26.74 4.91
C SER A 151 9.46 -27.08 4.52
N ARG A 152 8.49 -26.72 5.36
CA ARG A 152 7.05 -26.93 5.13
C ARG A 152 6.26 -25.63 5.17
N ARG A 153 6.92 -24.50 5.43
CA ARG A 153 6.25 -23.23 5.69
C ARG A 153 5.83 -22.62 4.36
N GLY A 154 4.52 -22.40 4.19
CA GLY A 154 3.99 -21.60 3.09
C GLY A 154 4.40 -20.13 3.25
N LEU A 155 4.55 -19.43 2.12
CA LEU A 155 4.73 -17.98 2.13
C LEU A 155 3.54 -17.30 2.80
N LEU A 156 3.79 -16.31 3.65
CA LEU A 156 2.77 -15.43 4.19
C LEU A 156 3.03 -14.00 3.69
N TRP A 157 2.16 -13.55 2.81
CA TRP A 157 2.20 -12.25 2.15
C TRP A 157 1.09 -11.37 2.71
N VAL A 158 1.35 -10.07 2.89
CA VAL A 158 0.35 -9.10 3.32
C VAL A 158 0.01 -8.15 2.17
N GLY A 159 -1.28 -7.94 1.90
CA GLY A 159 -1.84 -7.16 0.79
C GLY A 159 -1.59 -5.66 0.91
N MET A 160 -0.33 -5.23 0.77
CA MET A 160 0.07 -3.81 0.74
C MET A 160 0.23 -3.36 -0.71
N GLU A 161 -0.85 -3.48 -1.47
CA GLU A 161 -0.83 -3.35 -2.93
C GLU A 161 -0.31 -1.99 -3.43
N TYR A 162 -0.41 -0.93 -2.62
CA TYR A 162 0.05 0.40 -2.98
C TYR A 162 1.54 0.45 -3.35
N ARG A 163 2.37 -0.48 -2.84
CA ARG A 163 3.77 -0.62 -3.29
C ARG A 163 3.86 -0.81 -4.81
N TYR A 164 2.86 -1.44 -5.44
CA TYR A 164 2.86 -1.85 -6.85
C TYR A 164 2.19 -0.86 -7.81
N MET A 165 1.69 0.28 -7.34
CA MET A 165 1.17 1.33 -8.24
C MET A 165 2.29 1.82 -9.17
N ALA A 166 2.02 1.90 -10.48
CA ALA A 166 3.05 2.19 -11.48
C ALA A 166 3.85 3.49 -11.23
N PRO A 167 3.22 4.63 -10.84
CA PRO A 167 3.96 5.83 -10.45
C PRO A 167 4.90 5.59 -9.26
N LEU A 168 4.45 4.82 -8.26
CA LEU A 168 5.26 4.52 -7.07
C LEU A 168 6.40 3.54 -7.37
N GLN A 169 6.19 2.58 -8.29
CA GLN A 169 7.28 1.75 -8.80
C GLN A 169 8.34 2.58 -9.54
N ARG A 170 7.93 3.64 -10.25
CA ARG A 170 8.90 4.59 -10.81
C ARG A 170 9.64 5.37 -9.71
N ILE A 171 8.96 5.90 -8.71
CA ILE A 171 9.60 6.57 -7.56
C ILE A 171 10.59 5.62 -6.86
N ALA A 172 10.19 4.38 -6.62
CA ALA A 172 11.03 3.34 -6.01
C ALA A 172 12.31 3.07 -6.81
N ARG A 173 12.24 3.00 -8.15
CA ARG A 173 13.42 2.90 -9.02
C ARG A 173 14.36 4.10 -8.84
N GLU A 174 13.84 5.32 -8.93
CA GLU A 174 14.64 6.55 -8.80
C GLU A 174 15.30 6.68 -7.40
N LEU A 175 14.64 6.18 -6.36
CA LEU A 175 15.21 6.10 -5.02
C LEU A 175 16.37 5.11 -4.97
N ARG A 176 16.20 3.88 -5.50
CA ARG A 176 17.28 2.87 -5.56
C ARG A 176 18.48 3.36 -6.37
N ASP A 177 18.23 4.02 -7.50
CA ASP A 177 19.27 4.60 -8.37
C ASP A 177 19.97 5.81 -7.73
N GLY A 178 19.45 6.28 -6.58
CA GLY A 178 20.00 7.39 -5.84
C GLY A 178 19.79 8.74 -6.50
N THR A 179 18.76 8.90 -7.34
CA THR A 179 18.47 10.14 -8.06
C THR A 179 18.43 11.37 -7.14
N ILE A 180 17.89 11.22 -5.91
CA ILE A 180 17.81 12.32 -4.93
C ILE A 180 18.81 12.21 -3.78
N GLY A 181 19.70 11.21 -3.78
CA GLY A 181 20.59 10.93 -2.65
C GLY A 181 19.85 10.50 -1.40
N ALA A 182 20.45 10.70 -0.22
CA ALA A 182 19.81 10.32 1.04
C ALA A 182 18.51 11.12 1.23
N MET A 183 17.44 10.42 1.59
CA MET A 183 16.13 11.04 1.83
C MET A 183 16.17 11.88 3.11
N ARG A 184 15.54 13.06 3.06
CA ARG A 184 15.43 14.00 4.20
C ARG A 184 13.98 14.25 4.59
N MET A 185 13.08 14.33 3.63
CA MET A 185 11.65 14.51 3.87
C MET A 185 10.83 13.61 2.96
N LEU A 186 9.76 13.03 3.49
CA LEU A 186 8.76 12.30 2.73
C LEU A 186 7.37 12.76 3.15
N SER A 187 6.56 13.22 2.22
CA SER A 187 5.18 13.62 2.51
C SER A 187 4.23 12.80 1.67
N ILE A 188 3.22 12.24 2.32
CA ILE A 188 2.08 11.60 1.70
C ILE A 188 0.83 12.40 2.03
N ARG A 189 0.01 12.68 1.02
CA ARG A 189 -1.34 13.21 1.20
C ARG A 189 -2.34 12.24 0.60
N GLU A 190 -3.33 11.84 1.39
CA GLU A 190 -4.53 11.18 0.88
C GLU A 190 -5.77 12.04 1.18
N HIS A 191 -6.40 12.52 0.11
CA HIS A 191 -7.64 13.26 0.13
C HIS A 191 -8.66 12.50 -0.72
N ARG A 192 -9.65 11.88 -0.09
CA ARG A 192 -10.59 10.98 -0.74
C ARG A 192 -12.00 11.12 -0.18
N PHE A 193 -12.93 10.37 -0.77
CA PHE A 193 -14.25 10.06 -0.23
C PHE A 193 -14.15 9.13 1.00
N PRO A 194 -15.21 9.01 1.83
CA PRO A 194 -15.22 8.17 3.02
C PRO A 194 -15.00 6.67 2.76
N PHE A 195 -14.93 5.91 3.85
CA PHE A 195 -14.88 4.46 3.79
C PHE A 195 -16.01 3.88 2.91
N LEU A 196 -15.68 2.87 2.10
CA LEU A 196 -16.65 2.17 1.25
C LEU A 196 -17.73 1.48 2.10
N GLN A 197 -18.93 1.35 1.56
CA GLN A 197 -19.98 0.54 2.19
C GLN A 197 -19.58 -0.94 2.16
N LYS A 198 -19.65 -1.61 3.32
CA LYS A 198 -19.36 -3.04 3.47
C LYS A 198 -20.58 -3.75 4.07
N VAL A 199 -20.58 -5.08 4.06
CA VAL A 199 -21.65 -5.88 4.66
C VAL A 199 -21.81 -5.51 6.13
N GLY A 200 -22.97 -4.99 6.52
CA GLY A 200 -23.26 -4.55 7.88
C GLY A 200 -22.35 -3.43 8.39
N ASP A 201 -21.69 -2.68 7.50
CA ASP A 201 -20.86 -1.53 7.82
C ASP A 201 -19.85 -1.78 8.96
N TRP A 202 -19.29 -2.98 9.00
CA TRP A 202 -18.33 -3.37 10.03
C TRP A 202 -17.11 -2.44 10.10
N ASN A 203 -16.77 -1.79 8.98
CA ASN A 203 -15.62 -0.91 8.83
C ASN A 203 -15.82 0.49 9.43
N ARG A 204 -16.98 0.79 10.01
CA ARG A 204 -17.26 2.05 10.73
C ARG A 204 -16.87 2.02 12.20
N PHE A 205 -16.41 0.87 12.69
CA PHE A 205 -16.16 0.63 14.11
C PHE A 205 -14.70 0.24 14.36
N SER A 206 -13.99 1.03 15.12
CA SER A 206 -12.58 0.87 15.45
C SER A 206 -12.30 -0.44 16.17
N ALA A 207 -13.26 -0.94 16.96
CA ALA A 207 -13.19 -2.27 17.57
C ALA A 207 -13.06 -3.41 16.53
N LYS A 208 -13.51 -3.20 15.29
CA LYS A 208 -13.47 -4.18 14.20
C LYS A 208 -12.34 -3.94 13.20
N THR A 209 -11.69 -2.77 13.24
CA THR A 209 -10.71 -2.32 12.23
C THR A 209 -9.35 -1.94 12.81
N GLY A 210 -9.25 -1.71 14.12
CA GLY A 210 -8.12 -1.01 14.76
C GLY A 210 -8.21 0.52 14.64
N GLY A 211 -9.30 1.02 14.06
CA GLY A 211 -9.53 2.43 13.74
C GLY A 211 -8.88 2.86 12.43
N SER A 212 -9.24 4.04 11.92
CA SER A 212 -8.88 4.49 10.56
C SER A 212 -7.38 4.52 10.27
N LEU A 213 -6.55 4.82 11.27
CA LEU A 213 -5.10 4.88 11.09
C LEU A 213 -4.43 3.49 11.05
N VAL A 214 -5.08 2.46 11.60
CA VAL A 214 -4.62 1.06 11.44
C VAL A 214 -5.20 0.48 10.15
N GLU A 215 -6.48 0.70 9.87
CA GLU A 215 -7.14 0.08 8.71
C GLU A 215 -6.71 0.71 7.39
N LYS A 216 -6.83 2.04 7.30
CA LYS A 216 -6.61 2.75 6.04
C LYS A 216 -5.18 3.20 5.90
N ALA A 217 -4.63 3.82 6.95
CA ALA A 217 -3.32 4.43 6.87
C ALA A 217 -2.16 3.45 6.96
N CYS A 218 -2.40 2.15 7.23
CA CYS A 218 -1.33 1.15 7.18
C CYS A 218 -0.65 1.09 5.80
N HIS A 219 -1.37 1.28 4.69
CA HIS A 219 -0.75 1.44 3.37
C HIS A 219 0.25 2.58 3.31
N PHE A 220 -0.05 3.72 3.92
CA PHE A 220 0.83 4.89 3.88
C PHE A 220 2.00 4.74 4.84
N PHE A 221 1.79 4.16 6.02
CA PHE A 221 2.88 3.85 6.94
C PHE A 221 3.84 2.82 6.35
N ASP A 222 3.31 1.80 5.68
CA ASP A 222 4.07 0.84 4.90
C ASP A 222 4.90 1.54 3.81
N LEU A 223 4.25 2.33 2.94
CA LEU A 223 4.91 3.06 1.87
C LEU A 223 5.97 4.03 2.39
N ILE A 224 5.70 4.76 3.48
CA ILE A 224 6.66 5.70 4.06
C ILE A 224 7.94 4.95 4.48
N CYS A 225 7.77 3.80 5.17
CA CYS A 225 8.89 2.98 5.59
C CYS A 225 9.62 2.37 4.39
N HIS A 226 8.87 1.84 3.41
CA HIS A 226 9.40 1.22 2.21
C HIS A 226 10.23 2.20 1.37
N LEU A 227 9.66 3.37 1.02
CA LEU A 227 10.35 4.37 0.21
C LEU A 227 11.57 4.94 0.93
N ASN A 228 11.49 5.21 2.24
CA ASN A 228 12.66 5.66 3.02
C ASN A 228 13.77 4.59 3.03
N ASN A 229 13.40 3.31 3.04
CA ASN A 229 14.33 2.20 3.00
C ASN A 229 15.06 2.05 1.65
N LEU A 230 14.37 2.36 0.54
CA LEU A 230 14.94 2.25 -0.81
C LEU A 230 15.96 3.35 -1.14
N ALA A 231 15.91 4.49 -0.45
CA ALA A 231 16.87 5.57 -0.69
C ALA A 231 18.28 5.18 -0.25
N PRO A 232 19.34 5.71 -0.91
CA PRO A 232 20.71 5.39 -0.55
C PRO A 232 20.99 5.76 0.91
N ARG A 233 21.56 4.80 1.64
CA ARG A 233 21.91 4.94 3.05
C ARG A 233 23.26 5.67 3.17
N SER A 234 23.45 6.38 4.28
CA SER A 234 24.79 6.86 4.63
C SER A 234 25.62 5.71 5.19
N ALA A 235 26.92 5.66 4.92
CA ALA A 235 27.81 4.62 5.45
C ALA A 235 27.82 4.55 7.00
N ALA A 236 27.40 5.61 7.69
CA ALA A 236 27.30 5.67 9.14
C ALA A 236 26.08 4.93 9.72
N GLN A 237 25.10 4.57 8.90
CA GLN A 237 23.86 3.90 9.31
C GLN A 237 23.46 2.84 8.26
N PRO A 238 24.07 1.65 8.31
CA PRO A 238 23.94 0.66 7.25
C PRO A 238 22.62 -0.14 7.28
N GLY A 239 21.93 -0.26 8.42
CA GLY A 239 20.67 -1.01 8.55
C GLY A 239 19.43 -0.25 8.05
N ARG A 240 18.29 -0.94 7.97
CA ARG A 240 17.01 -0.31 7.59
C ARG A 240 16.68 0.88 8.51
N PRO A 241 16.32 2.06 7.95
CA PRO A 241 15.92 3.20 8.76
C PRO A 241 14.60 2.93 9.50
N MET A 242 14.66 2.75 10.82
CA MET A 242 13.46 2.50 11.61
C MET A 242 12.78 3.81 12.03
N PRO A 243 11.43 3.83 12.12
CA PRO A 243 10.73 4.94 12.73
C PRO A 243 10.99 4.96 14.24
N VAL A 244 11.26 6.16 14.77
CA VAL A 244 11.54 6.38 16.19
C VAL A 244 10.27 6.72 16.95
N ALA A 245 9.48 7.64 16.41
CA ALA A 245 8.29 8.15 17.07
C ALA A 245 7.33 8.84 16.11
N VAL A 246 6.09 8.94 16.56
CA VAL A 246 4.98 9.65 15.91
C VAL A 246 4.48 10.79 16.79
N TYR A 247 4.07 11.88 16.15
CA TYR A 247 3.18 12.88 16.74
C TYR A 247 2.01 13.13 15.77
N ALA A 248 0.79 13.14 16.27
CA ALA A 248 -0.39 13.30 15.43
C ALA A 248 -1.54 14.04 16.11
N THR A 249 -2.40 14.62 15.27
CA THR A 249 -3.68 15.21 15.63
C THR A 249 -4.72 14.77 14.60
N GLY A 250 -5.93 14.43 15.02
CA GLY A 250 -6.99 13.99 14.12
C GLY A 250 -8.32 13.83 14.84
N GLY A 251 -9.37 13.54 14.08
CA GLY A 251 -10.73 13.49 14.61
C GLY A 251 -11.72 12.88 13.61
N GLN A 252 -12.98 12.87 14.02
CA GLN A 252 -14.14 12.63 13.17
C GLN A 252 -14.92 13.94 13.09
N ALA A 253 -15.02 14.52 11.89
CA ALA A 253 -15.61 15.86 11.70
C ALA A 253 -16.89 15.86 10.87
N LEU A 254 -17.03 14.95 9.90
CA LEU A 254 -18.13 14.98 8.93
C LEU A 254 -18.75 13.62 8.67
N ASN A 255 -17.96 12.56 8.56
CA ASN A 255 -18.44 11.28 8.09
C ASN A 255 -19.09 10.47 9.21
N HIS A 256 -20.25 9.87 8.92
CA HIS A 256 -20.93 8.88 9.76
C HIS A 256 -21.42 9.38 11.14
N LEU A 257 -21.41 10.70 11.39
CA LEU A 257 -21.82 11.28 12.67
C LEU A 257 -23.31 11.09 13.00
N ASP A 258 -24.15 11.05 11.97
CA ASP A 258 -25.61 10.90 12.10
C ASP A 258 -26.08 9.45 12.00
N GLU A 259 -25.15 8.49 11.91
CA GLU A 259 -25.48 7.07 11.80
C GLU A 259 -25.74 6.44 13.16
N SER A 260 -26.74 5.56 13.21
CA SER A 260 -27.03 4.73 14.38
C SER A 260 -27.41 3.32 13.93
N TYR A 261 -26.88 2.32 14.63
CA TYR A 261 -27.06 0.92 14.27
C TYR A 261 -27.94 0.22 15.31
N VAL A 262 -28.63 -0.85 14.87
CA VAL A 262 -29.65 -1.58 15.67
C VAL A 262 -29.10 -2.07 17.01
N ASP A 263 -27.81 -2.41 17.07
CA ASP A 263 -27.13 -2.87 18.28
C ASP A 263 -26.68 -1.72 19.23
N GLY A 264 -27.12 -0.49 18.96
CA GLY A 264 -26.79 0.70 19.77
C GLY A 264 -25.40 1.27 19.52
N GLY A 265 -24.69 0.81 18.49
CA GLY A 265 -23.38 1.32 18.11
C GLY A 265 -23.45 2.63 17.30
N THR A 266 -22.56 3.56 17.61
CA THR A 266 -22.27 4.76 16.81
C THR A 266 -20.88 4.60 16.18
N PRO A 267 -20.71 4.93 14.88
CA PRO A 267 -19.39 4.96 14.25
C PRO A 267 -18.38 5.83 15.01
N ASP A 268 -17.14 5.36 15.14
CA ASP A 268 -16.05 6.02 15.89
C ASP A 268 -14.79 6.19 15.02
N VAL A 269 -14.94 6.10 13.70
CA VAL A 269 -13.84 6.20 12.74
C VAL A 269 -13.40 7.66 12.56
N LEU A 270 -12.09 7.89 12.70
CA LEU A 270 -11.50 9.18 12.32
C LEU A 270 -11.62 9.38 10.81
N ASP A 271 -11.94 10.59 10.38
CA ASP A 271 -12.06 10.95 8.96
C ASP A 271 -11.01 11.97 8.49
N HIS A 272 -10.19 12.50 9.41
CA HIS A 272 -9.04 13.33 9.08
C HIS A 272 -7.94 13.23 10.14
N ALA A 273 -6.68 13.37 9.70
CA ALA A 273 -5.53 13.43 10.59
C ALA A 273 -4.31 14.08 9.92
N TYR A 274 -3.48 14.73 10.74
CA TYR A 274 -2.09 15.07 10.43
C TYR A 274 -1.16 14.23 11.29
N VAL A 275 -0.16 13.62 10.65
CA VAL A 275 0.80 12.71 11.29
C VAL A 275 2.21 13.13 10.92
N LEU A 276 3.11 13.18 11.90
CA LEU A 276 4.54 13.40 11.73
C LEU A 276 5.32 12.20 12.28
N ILE A 277 6.33 11.74 11.55
CA ILE A 277 7.14 10.57 11.88
C ILE A 277 8.62 10.96 11.86
N ASP A 278 9.33 10.69 12.95
CA ASP A 278 10.79 10.81 13.01
C ASP A 278 11.46 9.47 12.71
N PHE A 279 12.53 9.46 11.91
CA PHE A 279 13.35 8.27 11.64
C PHE A 279 14.77 8.38 12.20
N GLU A 280 15.42 7.24 12.42
CA GLU A 280 16.80 7.16 12.90
C GLU A 280 17.82 7.76 11.94
N ASN A 281 17.53 7.70 10.63
CA ASN A 281 18.34 8.33 9.59
C ASN A 281 18.17 9.85 9.48
N ARG A 282 17.46 10.44 10.45
CA ARG A 282 17.09 11.86 10.52
C ARG A 282 16.20 12.32 9.37
N ALA A 283 15.67 11.39 8.57
CA ALA A 283 14.54 11.70 7.71
C ALA A 283 13.31 11.98 8.58
N ARG A 284 12.41 12.82 8.07
CA ARG A 284 11.09 13.02 8.64
C ARG A 284 10.03 12.72 7.61
N ALA A 285 8.97 12.06 8.03
CA ALA A 285 7.83 11.84 7.17
C ALA A 285 6.57 12.51 7.70
N SER A 286 5.63 12.80 6.80
CA SER A 286 4.29 13.26 7.15
C SER A 286 3.22 12.50 6.38
N LEU A 287 2.10 12.24 7.05
CA LEU A 287 0.86 11.81 6.42
C LEU A 287 -0.22 12.86 6.70
N GLU A 288 -0.88 13.33 5.65
CA GLU A 288 -2.11 14.09 5.70
C GLU A 288 -3.25 13.21 5.17
N LEU A 289 -4.21 12.90 6.04
CA LEU A 289 -5.40 12.12 5.70
C LEU A 289 -6.63 13.02 5.78
N CYS A 290 -7.45 13.00 4.73
CA CYS A 290 -8.78 13.60 4.71
C CYS A 290 -9.73 12.70 3.90
N MET A 291 -10.82 12.26 4.51
CA MET A 291 -11.80 11.35 3.90
C MET A 291 -13.13 12.05 3.57
N PHE A 292 -13.13 13.37 3.42
CA PHE A 292 -14.26 14.20 2.96
C PHE A 292 -13.80 15.20 1.89
N ALA A 293 -12.96 14.72 0.97
CA ALA A 293 -12.31 15.51 -0.08
C ALA A 293 -12.52 14.91 -1.48
N GLU A 294 -13.78 14.66 -1.84
CA GLU A 294 -14.21 14.00 -3.07
C GLU A 294 -13.82 14.78 -4.34
N ALA A 295 -13.56 16.09 -4.23
CA ALA A 295 -13.21 16.97 -5.35
C ALA A 295 -11.70 17.12 -5.59
N SER A 296 -10.86 16.28 -4.98
CA SER A 296 -9.42 16.33 -5.19
C SER A 296 -9.01 15.89 -6.59
N ALA A 297 -8.16 16.69 -7.25
CA ALA A 297 -7.62 16.38 -8.58
C ALA A 297 -6.78 15.08 -8.57
N PHE A 298 -5.98 14.89 -7.53
CA PHE A 298 -5.31 13.63 -7.23
C PHE A 298 -5.69 13.24 -5.80
N GLN A 299 -6.25 12.04 -5.65
CA GLN A 299 -6.65 11.57 -4.32
C GLN A 299 -5.43 11.23 -3.46
N PHE A 300 -4.34 10.81 -4.09
CA PHE A 300 -3.15 10.38 -3.39
C PHE A 300 -1.90 11.00 -4.02
N GLU A 301 -1.08 11.64 -3.21
CA GLU A 301 0.17 12.27 -3.65
C GLU A 301 1.34 11.88 -2.76
N VAL A 302 2.51 11.71 -3.37
CA VAL A 302 3.78 11.42 -2.69
C VAL A 302 4.82 12.44 -3.11
N SER A 303 5.57 12.97 -2.14
CA SER A 303 6.70 13.87 -2.37
C SER A 303 7.90 13.41 -1.52
N ALA A 304 8.95 12.90 -2.18
CA ALA A 304 10.21 12.54 -1.55
C ALA A 304 11.27 13.60 -1.85
N VAL A 305 11.88 14.18 -0.82
CA VAL A 305 12.93 15.19 -0.95
C VAL A 305 14.23 14.65 -0.35
N GLY A 306 15.28 14.64 -1.16
CA GLY A 306 16.61 14.24 -0.76
C GLY A 306 17.62 15.37 -0.93
N GLU A 307 18.88 15.06 -0.63
CA GLU A 307 20.00 16.01 -0.72
C GLU A 307 20.21 16.56 -2.13
N ARG A 308 19.95 15.74 -3.15
CA ARG A 308 20.22 16.04 -4.56
C ARG A 308 18.98 16.37 -5.38
N GLY A 309 17.78 16.24 -4.85
CA GLY A 309 16.58 16.45 -5.64
C GLY A 309 15.27 16.16 -4.93
N LYS A 310 14.20 16.11 -5.72
CA LYS A 310 12.83 15.84 -5.32
C LYS A 310 12.17 14.89 -6.32
N LEU A 311 11.43 13.92 -5.82
CA LEU A 311 10.55 13.06 -6.60
C LEU A 311 9.11 13.32 -6.17
N GLU A 312 8.18 13.36 -7.13
CA GLU A 312 6.75 13.52 -6.86
C GLU A 312 5.96 12.51 -7.68
N ALA A 313 4.95 11.90 -7.09
CA ALA A 313 3.98 11.04 -7.77
C ALA A 313 2.55 11.45 -7.40
N PHE A 314 1.68 11.39 -8.40
CA PHE A 314 0.29 11.84 -8.33
C PHE A 314 -0.60 10.69 -8.79
N MET A 315 -1.46 10.18 -7.91
CA MET A 315 -2.33 9.07 -8.21
C MET A 315 -3.76 9.59 -8.42
N PRO A 316 -4.38 9.27 -9.56
CA PRO A 316 -5.77 9.61 -9.84
C PRO A 316 -6.72 8.99 -8.81
N GLY A 317 -7.95 9.48 -8.78
CA GLY A 317 -8.95 9.04 -7.82
C GLY A 317 -9.42 7.60 -8.03
N HIS A 318 -9.84 6.96 -6.93
CA HIS A 318 -10.51 5.67 -6.98
C HIS A 318 -11.74 5.73 -7.90
N GLY A 319 -11.88 4.74 -8.77
CA GLY A 319 -12.97 4.67 -9.75
C GLY A 319 -12.84 5.61 -10.95
N ASP A 320 -11.81 6.46 -11.02
CA ASP A 320 -11.51 7.23 -12.21
C ASP A 320 -10.86 6.32 -13.27
N LYS A 321 -11.70 5.80 -14.18
CA LYS A 321 -11.27 4.94 -15.30
C LYS A 321 -11.09 5.71 -16.60
N ASP A 322 -11.44 6.99 -16.61
CA ASP A 322 -11.34 7.91 -17.76
C ASP A 322 -10.07 8.77 -17.62
N GLU A 323 -8.96 8.14 -17.25
CA GLU A 323 -7.67 8.81 -17.13
C GLU A 323 -7.21 9.34 -18.49
N ASP A 324 -6.84 10.62 -18.54
CA ASP A 324 -5.95 11.10 -19.59
C ASP A 324 -4.55 10.52 -19.33
N HIS A 325 -4.29 9.33 -19.88
CA HIS A 325 -3.02 8.61 -19.79
C HIS A 325 -1.82 9.38 -20.40
N ALA A 326 -2.04 10.57 -20.97
CA ALA A 326 -0.97 11.47 -21.39
C ALA A 326 -0.57 12.48 -20.31
N LEU A 327 -1.36 12.65 -19.22
CA LEU A 327 -1.03 13.58 -18.14
C LEU A 327 0.16 13.06 -17.32
N PRO A 328 1.24 13.86 -17.18
CA PRO A 328 2.36 13.46 -16.35
C PRO A 328 1.95 13.31 -14.88
N ASN A 329 2.16 12.12 -14.34
CA ASN A 329 1.83 11.75 -12.97
C ASN A 329 3.08 11.42 -12.12
N VAL A 330 4.27 11.56 -12.70
CA VAL A 330 5.56 11.52 -11.99
C VAL A 330 6.41 12.73 -12.37
N ARG A 331 7.03 13.36 -11.37
CA ARG A 331 7.99 14.46 -11.54
C ARG A 331 9.32 14.12 -10.89
N ILE A 332 10.41 14.32 -11.63
CA ILE A 332 11.78 14.08 -11.15
C ILE A 332 12.55 15.40 -11.25
N GLY A 333 12.77 16.06 -10.12
CA GLY A 333 13.54 17.30 -10.03
C GLY A 333 14.94 17.06 -9.48
N ARG A 334 15.98 17.37 -10.25
CA ARG A 334 17.38 17.33 -9.78
C ARG A 334 17.88 18.73 -9.44
N ARG A 335 18.49 18.87 -8.27
CA ARG A 335 19.11 20.12 -7.81
C ARG A 335 20.30 20.45 -8.71
N ALA A 336 20.40 21.69 -9.18
CA ALA A 336 21.56 22.14 -9.94
C ALA A 336 22.79 22.27 -9.01
N GLU A 337 23.96 21.76 -9.44
CA GLU A 337 25.21 21.79 -8.65
C GLU A 337 25.65 23.21 -8.25
N GLU A 338 25.31 24.22 -9.08
CA GLU A 338 25.76 25.61 -8.91
C GLU A 338 24.94 26.45 -7.90
N LEU A 339 23.78 25.96 -7.42
CA LEU A 339 22.95 26.66 -6.43
C LEU A 339 23.58 26.67 -5.01
N VAL A 340 24.65 25.89 -4.79
CA VAL A 340 25.28 25.66 -3.47
C VAL A 340 26.28 26.75 -3.08
N ARG A 341 26.72 27.63 -4.00
CA ARG A 341 27.78 28.63 -3.75
C ARG A 341 27.32 30.07 -3.95
N ARG A 342 26.30 30.52 -3.21
CA ARG A 342 25.88 31.91 -3.28
C ARG A 342 25.96 32.63 -1.95
N ASP A 343 26.75 33.70 -1.93
CA ASP A 343 26.71 34.73 -0.90
C ASP A 343 25.35 35.44 -0.98
N TRP A 344 24.57 35.35 0.10
CA TRP A 344 23.23 35.91 0.20
C TRP A 344 23.20 37.45 0.01
N LYS A 345 24.37 38.10 0.03
CA LYS A 345 24.55 39.55 -0.20
C LYS A 345 24.57 39.97 -1.68
N SER A 346 24.54 39.04 -2.62
CA SER A 346 24.54 39.35 -4.06
C SER A 346 23.14 39.76 -4.56
N SER A 347 22.94 41.06 -4.81
CA SER A 347 21.67 41.71 -5.17
C SER A 347 21.23 41.55 -6.64
N ARG A 348 21.92 40.75 -7.45
CA ARG A 348 21.59 40.56 -8.87
C ARG A 348 20.66 39.35 -9.05
N PRO A 349 19.44 39.46 -9.60
CA PRO A 349 18.62 38.27 -9.86
C PRO A 349 19.40 37.30 -10.78
N PRO A 350 19.35 35.99 -10.51
CA PRO A 350 20.07 35.01 -11.33
C PRO A 350 19.58 35.06 -12.80
N GLY A 351 20.50 34.86 -13.74
CA GLY A 351 20.17 34.75 -15.16
C GLY A 351 19.31 33.50 -15.45
N PRO A 352 18.63 33.44 -16.60
CA PRO A 352 17.70 32.36 -16.96
C PRO A 352 18.33 30.95 -16.99
N GLU A 353 19.66 30.85 -17.08
CA GLU A 353 20.40 29.58 -17.13
C GLU A 353 20.76 29.01 -15.73
N LEU A 354 20.81 29.84 -14.69
CA LEU A 354 21.27 29.48 -13.33
C LEU A 354 20.13 29.14 -12.34
N THR A 355 18.89 28.97 -12.83
CA THR A 355 17.68 28.90 -11.98
C THR A 355 16.86 27.63 -12.11
N ARG A 356 17.08 26.80 -13.11
CA ARG A 356 16.18 25.67 -13.38
C ARG A 356 16.83 24.38 -12.91
N ALA A 357 16.38 23.88 -11.76
CA ALA A 357 16.43 22.44 -11.50
C ALA A 357 15.96 21.72 -12.77
N ARG A 358 16.68 20.69 -13.23
CA ARG A 358 16.20 19.88 -14.36
C ARG A 358 15.02 19.06 -13.84
N VAL A 359 13.84 19.33 -14.37
CA VAL A 359 12.60 18.63 -14.02
C VAL A 359 12.16 17.79 -15.21
N GLU A 360 12.04 16.49 -15.00
CA GLU A 360 11.40 15.57 -15.94
C GLU A 360 9.96 15.33 -15.51
N HIS A 361 9.07 15.29 -16.49
CA HIS A 361 7.65 14.99 -16.32
C HIS A 361 7.34 13.71 -17.10
N LEU A 362 6.82 12.71 -16.42
CA LEU A 362 6.58 11.39 -16.98
C LEU A 362 5.12 10.99 -16.78
N ALA A 363 4.51 10.42 -17.82
CA ALA A 363 3.23 9.71 -17.72
C ALA A 363 3.52 8.22 -17.54
N VAL A 364 3.22 7.68 -16.36
CA VAL A 364 3.51 6.30 -15.97
C VAL A 364 2.20 5.62 -15.56
N HIS A 365 1.66 4.78 -16.44
CA HIS A 365 0.36 4.10 -16.24
C HIS A 365 0.51 2.60 -16.46
N ALA A 366 -0.32 1.81 -15.77
CA ALA A 366 -0.44 0.37 -16.00
C ALA A 366 -1.23 0.08 -17.30
N ASP A 367 -1.21 -1.18 -17.75
CA ASP A 367 -2.01 -1.62 -18.91
C ASP A 367 -3.52 -1.46 -18.61
N ALA A 368 -4.25 -0.91 -19.57
CA ALA A 368 -5.67 -0.60 -19.43
C ALA A 368 -6.54 -1.81 -19.04
N ARG A 369 -6.17 -3.04 -19.44
CA ARG A 369 -6.89 -4.26 -19.05
C ARG A 369 -6.74 -4.56 -17.57
N ILE A 370 -5.55 -4.30 -17.03
CA ILE A 370 -5.23 -4.49 -15.62
C ILE A 370 -5.88 -3.38 -14.79
N VAL A 371 -5.85 -2.13 -15.27
CA VAL A 371 -6.57 -1.00 -14.64
C VAL A 371 -8.09 -1.26 -14.61
N ALA A 372 -8.65 -1.90 -15.65
CA ALA A 372 -10.08 -2.20 -15.68
C ALA A 372 -10.51 -3.28 -14.66
N ALA A 373 -9.57 -4.14 -14.23
CA ALA A 373 -9.81 -5.35 -13.45
C ALA A 373 -10.07 -5.10 -11.95
N GLY A 374 -9.52 -4.01 -11.43
CA GLY A 374 -9.65 -3.62 -10.04
C GLY A 374 -9.62 -2.11 -9.91
N ASP A 375 -9.51 -1.64 -8.69
CA ASP A 375 -9.20 -0.26 -8.42
C ASP A 375 -7.68 -0.12 -8.24
N HIS A 376 -7.20 1.03 -7.77
CA HIS A 376 -5.78 1.21 -7.41
C HIS A 376 -4.79 1.04 -8.58
N HIS A 377 -5.21 1.40 -9.80
CA HIS A 377 -4.32 1.57 -10.95
C HIS A 377 -3.54 0.32 -11.33
N GLY A 378 -4.19 -0.84 -11.17
CA GLY A 378 -3.63 -2.14 -11.56
C GLY A 378 -2.72 -2.79 -10.53
N SER A 379 -2.56 -2.18 -9.36
CA SER A 379 -1.62 -2.65 -8.35
C SER A 379 -1.95 -4.04 -7.80
N THR A 380 -3.22 -4.40 -7.63
CA THR A 380 -3.65 -5.75 -7.19
C THR A 380 -3.16 -6.84 -8.14
N PHE A 381 -3.27 -6.64 -9.45
CA PHE A 381 -2.78 -7.61 -10.45
C PHE A 381 -1.28 -7.80 -10.34
N ILE A 382 -0.54 -6.70 -10.20
CA ILE A 382 0.92 -6.72 -10.11
C ILE A 382 1.36 -7.41 -8.81
N GLU A 383 0.67 -7.16 -7.69
CA GLU A 383 0.89 -7.90 -6.45
C GLU A 383 0.67 -9.40 -6.64
N LEU A 384 -0.42 -9.80 -7.29
CA LEU A 384 -0.71 -11.21 -7.58
C LEU A 384 0.34 -11.86 -8.48
N ASP A 385 0.84 -11.16 -9.51
CA ASP A 385 1.96 -11.65 -10.34
C ASP A 385 3.21 -11.88 -9.49
N HIS A 386 3.53 -10.96 -8.58
CA HIS A 386 4.62 -11.09 -7.64
C HIS A 386 4.44 -12.29 -6.68
N VAL A 387 3.22 -12.53 -6.18
CA VAL A 387 2.88 -13.72 -5.39
C VAL A 387 3.08 -14.99 -6.20
N VAL A 388 2.52 -15.07 -7.42
CA VAL A 388 2.63 -16.24 -8.30
C VAL A 388 4.09 -16.57 -8.57
N ARG A 389 4.92 -15.57 -8.88
CA ARG A 389 6.35 -15.75 -9.09
C ARG A 389 7.05 -16.26 -7.86
N ALA A 390 6.85 -15.62 -6.71
CA ALA A 390 7.51 -16.01 -5.46
C ALA A 390 7.19 -17.46 -5.08
N VAL A 391 5.95 -17.90 -5.30
CA VAL A 391 5.56 -19.30 -5.10
C VAL A 391 6.24 -20.22 -6.10
N LYS A 392 6.20 -19.90 -7.40
CA LYS A 392 6.79 -20.73 -8.47
C LYS A 392 8.32 -20.82 -8.40
N THR A 393 9.00 -19.79 -7.90
CA THR A 393 10.45 -19.78 -7.73
C THR A 393 10.90 -20.27 -6.37
N HIS A 394 9.97 -20.69 -5.50
CA HIS A 394 10.25 -21.09 -4.12
C HIS A 394 11.06 -20.02 -3.36
N ALA A 395 10.66 -18.75 -3.52
CA ALA A 395 11.26 -17.65 -2.78
C ALA A 395 11.23 -17.93 -1.27
N ALA A 396 12.30 -17.58 -0.57
CA ALA A 396 12.37 -17.77 0.88
C ALA A 396 11.42 -16.82 1.62
N PHE A 397 11.14 -15.65 1.04
CA PHE A 397 10.32 -14.61 1.65
C PHE A 397 9.36 -13.95 0.66
N ALA A 398 8.26 -13.42 1.21
CA ALA A 398 7.26 -12.62 0.49
C ALA A 398 7.74 -11.17 0.37
N HIS A 399 7.56 -10.49 -0.77
CA HIS A 399 8.03 -9.09 -0.93
C HIS A 399 7.44 -8.12 0.10
N VAL A 400 6.25 -8.42 0.62
CA VAL A 400 5.66 -7.75 1.77
C VAL A 400 5.56 -8.76 2.90
N SER A 401 6.43 -8.61 3.90
CA SER A 401 6.52 -9.54 5.01
C SER A 401 5.52 -9.23 6.12
N VAL A 402 5.36 -10.19 7.03
CA VAL A 402 4.66 -9.96 8.32
C VAL A 402 5.30 -8.83 9.12
N ALA A 403 6.64 -8.72 9.09
CA ALA A 403 7.35 -7.65 9.80
C ALA A 403 7.06 -6.26 9.22
N ASP A 404 6.91 -6.13 7.89
CA ASP A 404 6.47 -4.89 7.26
C ASP A 404 5.07 -4.50 7.77
N SER A 405 4.14 -5.47 7.85
CA SER A 405 2.80 -5.20 8.36
C SER A 405 2.75 -4.90 9.85
N ILE A 406 3.56 -5.57 10.69
CA ILE A 406 3.65 -5.24 12.13
C ILE A 406 4.10 -3.79 12.28
N LEU A 407 5.09 -3.36 11.51
CA LEU A 407 5.58 -1.98 11.53
C LEU A 407 4.49 -0.98 11.14
N ALA A 408 3.74 -1.27 10.07
CA ALA A 408 2.63 -0.43 9.61
C ALA A 408 1.48 -0.34 10.64
N VAL A 409 1.09 -1.47 11.23
CA VAL A 409 0.04 -1.54 12.27
C VAL A 409 0.50 -0.85 13.54
N ALA A 410 1.76 -1.03 13.97
CA ALA A 410 2.32 -0.36 15.13
C ALA A 410 2.38 1.16 14.96
N LEU A 411 2.71 1.65 13.77
CA LEU A 411 2.62 3.08 13.45
C LEU A 411 1.17 3.58 13.50
N GLY A 412 0.21 2.83 12.95
CA GLY A 412 -1.21 3.16 13.05
C GLY A 412 -1.70 3.26 14.49
N ALA A 413 -1.37 2.26 15.31
CA ALA A 413 -1.70 2.23 16.74
C ALA A 413 -1.01 3.35 17.52
N ALA A 414 0.28 3.61 17.29
CA ALA A 414 1.01 4.71 17.89
C ALA A 414 0.42 6.07 17.51
N THR A 415 -0.13 6.20 16.29
CA THR A 415 -0.76 7.42 15.82
C THR A 415 -2.08 7.68 16.53
N HIS A 416 -2.94 6.66 16.68
CA HIS A 416 -4.15 6.78 17.52
C HIS A 416 -3.80 7.13 18.96
N LEU A 417 -2.80 6.47 19.55
CA LEU A 417 -2.34 6.78 20.90
C LEU A 417 -1.82 8.21 21.03
N SER A 418 -1.11 8.71 20.00
CA SER A 418 -0.60 10.08 19.98
C SER A 418 -1.72 11.12 19.99
N ILE A 419 -2.78 10.90 19.21
CA ILE A 419 -3.97 11.75 19.19
C ILE A 419 -4.66 11.71 20.55
N ALA A 420 -4.96 10.51 21.07
CA ALA A 420 -5.71 10.34 22.31
C ALA A 420 -4.97 10.88 23.55
N ALA A 421 -3.63 10.77 23.58
CA ALA A 421 -2.80 11.20 24.71
C ALA A 421 -2.15 12.58 24.49
N GLU A 422 -2.44 13.25 23.37
CA GLU A 422 -1.92 14.57 22.98
C GLU A 422 -0.39 14.70 23.13
N ARG A 423 0.35 13.65 22.76
CA ARG A 423 1.81 13.60 22.94
C ARG A 423 2.52 12.84 21.84
N ARG A 424 3.84 13.05 21.76
CA ARG A 424 4.73 12.20 20.97
C ARG A 424 4.79 10.79 21.57
N VAL A 425 4.64 9.77 20.71
CA VAL A 425 4.66 8.35 21.08
C VAL A 425 5.85 7.68 20.41
N ARG A 426 6.70 7.02 21.17
CA ARG A 426 7.81 6.23 20.61
C ARG A 426 7.30 4.91 20.08
N LEU A 427 7.83 4.45 18.96
CA LEU A 427 7.48 3.14 18.40
C LEU A 427 7.79 1.99 19.39
N SER A 428 8.84 2.15 20.20
CA SER A 428 9.22 1.19 21.26
C SER A 428 8.22 1.07 22.40
N GLU A 429 7.18 1.92 22.46
CA GLU A 429 6.05 1.72 23.38
C GLU A 429 5.07 0.64 22.88
N LEU A 430 5.12 0.28 21.59
CA LEU A 430 4.18 -0.64 20.95
C LEU A 430 4.84 -1.97 20.55
N VAL A 431 6.10 -1.94 20.16
CA VAL A 431 6.81 -3.12 19.61
C VAL A 431 8.28 -3.15 20.01
N ASP A 432 8.87 -4.35 20.01
CA ASP A 432 10.32 -4.51 20.06
C ASP A 432 10.93 -4.13 18.69
N VAL A 433 11.44 -2.90 18.63
CA VAL A 433 12.00 -2.31 17.40
C VAL A 433 13.23 -3.07 16.91
N GLU A 434 14.06 -3.62 17.82
CA GLU A 434 15.28 -4.32 17.42
C GLU A 434 14.97 -5.73 16.90
N ARG A 435 13.99 -6.44 17.50
CA ARG A 435 13.47 -7.69 16.93
C ARG A 435 12.95 -7.46 15.52
N LEU A 436 12.12 -6.43 15.32
CA LEU A 436 11.58 -6.10 14.00
C LEU A 436 12.67 -5.70 13.00
N ARG A 437 13.65 -4.89 13.42
CA ARG A 437 14.78 -4.51 12.55
C ARG A 437 15.53 -5.74 12.07
N SER A 438 15.89 -6.66 12.97
CA SER A 438 16.62 -7.87 12.61
C SER A 438 15.90 -8.68 11.53
N MET A 439 14.58 -8.83 11.67
CA MET A 439 13.76 -9.55 10.69
C MET A 439 13.69 -8.83 9.34
N LEU A 440 13.52 -7.51 9.36
CA LEU A 440 13.45 -6.71 8.14
C LEU A 440 14.81 -6.65 7.42
N ASP A 441 15.91 -6.55 8.15
CA ASP A 441 17.26 -6.57 7.57
C ASP A 441 17.59 -7.96 6.97
N GLU A 442 17.20 -9.06 7.63
CA GLU A 442 17.31 -10.41 7.06
C GLU A 442 16.50 -10.54 5.76
N HIS A 443 15.27 -10.03 5.78
CA HIS A 443 14.39 -10.05 4.62
C HIS A 443 14.95 -9.21 3.46
N ASP A 444 15.37 -7.97 3.72
CA ASP A 444 15.96 -7.07 2.73
C ASP A 444 17.24 -7.68 2.12
N ALA A 445 18.07 -8.37 2.93
CA ALA A 445 19.30 -9.01 2.46
C ALA A 445 19.06 -10.19 1.50
N VAL A 446 17.91 -10.84 1.58
CA VAL A 446 17.54 -11.94 0.66
C VAL A 446 16.88 -11.44 -0.62
N LEU A 447 16.24 -10.26 -0.59
CA LEU A 447 15.61 -9.65 -1.76
C LEU A 447 16.54 -8.77 -2.60
N ALA A 448 17.63 -8.26 -2.02
CA ALA A 448 18.67 -7.49 -2.71
C ALA A 448 19.54 -8.37 -3.61
#